data_AF-A0A182XAR6-F1
#
_entry.id   AF-A0A182XAR6-F1
#
_cell.length_a   1.000
_cell.length_b   1.000
_cell.length_c   1.000
_cell.angle_alpha   90.00
_cell.angle_beta   90.00
_cell.angle_gamma   90.00
#
_symmetry.space_group_name_H-M   'P 1'
#
loop_
_entity.id
_entity.type
_entity.pdbx_description
1 polymer ?
#
loop_
_entity_poly.entity_id
_entity_poly.type
_entity_poly.pdbx_seq_one_letter_code
_entity_poly.pdbx_strand_id
1 'polypeptide(L)'
;MVCGKETLFALGTLLLACSLLEWAEGRGATGPSLDVGQRLRALKARKASAVNGATPIKFKPWEAGLGVYKEGDIMERVVRQRNGVALSAFPNARWPNAVVPYVVTNTFTTTQQGVIQSAMAQIAAATCVRFVPRTTETLYVTIGNGESGCWSYVGRSTRNSENQVNLQSPECVDIGTVVHELMHAIGFYHEFTRPDRDEWVKIDQGALAPEYQTATFYADNYGKMAASDVVLYGRKYDYGSVMHYSKYAAAASRTRPVMNNLQPWTGDFGNDNGLSAADIIDINYMYCNGTTTTAAQAATTTTTARPATTTTTTARPVTTTTT
;
A
#
# COMPACT_ATOMS: atom_id res chain seq x y z
N MET A 1 75.34 3.60 0.39
CA MET A 1 74.87 2.48 1.24
C MET A 1 73.38 2.71 1.51
N VAL A 2 72.57 1.68 1.31
CA VAL A 2 71.12 1.69 1.09
C VAL A 2 70.36 2.43 2.20
N CYS A 3 69.54 3.43 1.83
CA CYS A 3 68.52 3.98 2.70
C CYS A 3 67.17 3.37 2.28
N GLY A 4 66.63 2.50 3.11
CA GLY A 4 65.41 1.74 2.85
C GLY A 4 64.19 2.66 2.77
N LYS A 5 63.60 2.73 1.57
CA LYS A 5 62.17 2.99 1.39
C LYS A 5 61.43 1.75 1.88
N GLU A 6 60.61 1.83 2.92
CA GLU A 6 59.39 1.02 3.11
C GLU A 6 58.61 1.56 4.31
N THR A 7 57.64 2.44 4.06
CA THR A 7 56.45 2.63 4.91
C THR A 7 55.59 3.72 4.26
N LEU A 8 54.84 3.40 3.20
CA LEU A 8 53.75 4.24 2.68
C LEU A 8 52.93 3.54 1.58
N PHE A 9 52.60 2.27 1.75
CA PHE A 9 51.67 1.56 0.86
C PHE A 9 50.81 0.53 1.62
N ALA A 10 50.18 0.96 2.72
CA ALA A 10 49.24 0.11 3.46
C ALA A 10 48.01 0.84 4.03
N LEU A 11 47.69 2.04 3.53
CA LEU A 11 46.50 2.81 3.94
C LEU A 11 45.54 3.15 2.78
N GLY A 12 45.93 2.89 1.53
CA GLY A 12 45.11 3.17 0.35
C GLY A 12 44.19 2.03 -0.11
N THR A 13 44.46 0.78 0.30
CA THR A 13 43.71 -0.40 -0.13
C THR A 13 42.66 -0.87 0.87
N LEU A 14 42.71 -0.42 2.13
CA LEU A 14 41.72 -0.79 3.15
C LEU A 14 40.46 0.09 3.11
N LEU A 15 40.58 1.35 2.65
CA LEU A 15 39.44 2.27 2.49
C LEU A 15 38.65 2.04 1.20
N LEU A 16 39.24 1.39 0.19
CA LEU A 16 38.52 0.99 -1.02
C LEU A 16 37.79 -0.35 -0.87
N ALA A 17 38.21 -1.19 0.08
CA ALA A 17 37.52 -2.45 0.40
C ALA A 17 36.32 -2.25 1.33
N CYS A 18 36.32 -1.21 2.18
CA CYS A 18 35.19 -0.89 3.05
C CYS A 18 34.01 -0.21 2.31
N SER A 19 34.22 0.39 1.14
CA SER A 19 33.14 0.96 0.31
C SER A 19 32.56 -0.03 -0.71
N LEU A 20 33.18 -1.21 -0.87
CA LEU A 20 32.70 -2.28 -1.75
C LEU A 20 31.97 -3.41 -1.00
N LEU A 21 31.98 -3.38 0.34
CA LEU A 21 31.30 -4.39 1.17
C LEU A 21 29.92 -3.94 1.71
N GLU A 22 29.38 -2.82 1.22
CA GLU A 22 28.00 -2.38 1.48
C GLU A 22 27.04 -2.61 0.28
N TRP A 23 27.50 -3.34 -0.75
CA TRP A 23 26.78 -3.48 -2.03
C TRP A 23 26.15 -4.86 -2.27
N ALA A 24 25.98 -5.68 -1.23
CA ALA A 24 25.43 -7.03 -1.33
C ALA A 24 24.07 -7.23 -0.64
N GLU A 25 23.43 -6.16 -0.16
CA GLU A 25 22.04 -6.23 0.29
C GLU A 25 21.20 -5.43 -0.69
N GLY A 26 20.22 -6.09 -1.32
CA GLY A 26 19.20 -5.43 -2.10
C GLY A 26 18.59 -4.22 -1.38
N ARG A 27 18.37 -3.16 -2.14
CA ARG A 27 17.82 -1.90 -1.65
C ARG A 27 16.68 -1.50 -2.57
N GLY A 28 15.45 -1.75 -2.12
CA GLY A 28 14.29 -1.05 -2.65
C GLY A 28 14.43 0.46 -2.42
N ALA A 29 13.85 1.27 -3.29
CA ALA A 29 13.98 2.71 -3.21
C ALA A 29 13.33 3.28 -1.94
N THR A 30 13.98 4.31 -1.38
CA THR A 30 13.43 5.15 -0.29
C THR A 30 12.87 6.46 -0.84
N GLY A 31 12.69 6.57 -2.15
CA GLY A 31 12.16 7.76 -2.82
C GLY A 31 11.48 7.43 -4.16
N PRO A 32 10.58 8.31 -4.63
CA PRO A 32 9.85 8.11 -5.88
C PRO A 32 10.75 8.13 -7.12
N SER A 33 10.39 7.34 -8.14
CA SER A 33 11.12 7.24 -9.41
C SER A 33 10.23 7.56 -10.62
N LEU A 34 10.64 8.56 -11.41
CA LEU A 34 9.95 8.92 -12.65
C LEU A 34 10.06 7.82 -13.72
N ASP A 35 11.10 7.01 -13.70
CA ASP A 35 11.28 5.88 -14.61
C ASP A 35 10.14 4.85 -14.41
N VAL A 36 9.74 4.60 -13.16
CA VAL A 36 8.58 3.73 -12.87
C VAL A 36 7.30 4.30 -13.48
N GLY A 37 7.08 5.61 -13.34
CA GLY A 37 5.92 6.27 -13.94
C GLY A 37 5.90 6.23 -15.46
N GLN A 38 7.07 6.34 -16.09
CA GLN A 38 7.23 6.19 -17.55
C GLN A 38 6.96 4.75 -18.01
N ARG A 39 7.50 3.74 -17.30
CA ARG A 39 7.22 2.32 -17.56
C ARG A 39 5.73 2.02 -17.48
N LEU A 40 5.06 2.53 -16.46
CA LEU A 40 3.63 2.35 -16.26
C LEU A 40 2.80 2.93 -17.42
N ARG A 41 3.11 4.15 -17.86
CA ARG A 41 2.47 4.75 -19.05
C ARG A 41 2.70 3.92 -20.31
N ALA A 42 3.93 3.44 -20.52
CA ALA A 42 4.28 2.62 -21.68
C ALA A 42 3.51 1.28 -21.68
N LEU A 43 3.37 0.62 -20.52
CA LEU A 43 2.60 -0.62 -20.38
C LEU A 43 1.11 -0.40 -20.70
N LYS A 44 0.52 0.69 -20.22
CA LYS A 44 -0.88 1.03 -20.52
C LYS A 44 -1.09 1.36 -21.99
N ALA A 45 -0.16 2.10 -22.62
CA ALA A 45 -0.20 2.36 -24.05
C ALA A 45 -0.12 1.07 -24.89
N ARG A 46 0.79 0.14 -24.53
CA ARG A 46 0.88 -1.18 -25.19
C ARG A 46 -0.41 -1.99 -25.06
N LYS A 47 -1.05 -1.96 -23.88
CA LYS A 47 -2.36 -2.61 -23.66
C LYS A 47 -3.44 -2.00 -24.56
N ALA A 48 -3.47 -0.67 -24.71
CA ALA A 48 -4.43 0.02 -25.59
C ALA A 48 -4.20 -0.27 -27.08
N SER A 49 -2.95 -0.51 -27.50
CA SER A 49 -2.59 -0.84 -28.88
C SER A 49 -2.70 -2.33 -29.24
N ALA A 50 -3.02 -3.21 -28.29
CA ALA A 50 -3.22 -4.63 -28.55
C ALA A 50 -4.47 -4.85 -29.43
N VAL A 51 -4.24 -5.18 -30.71
CA VAL A 51 -5.28 -5.34 -31.74
C VAL A 51 -6.20 -6.53 -31.44
N ASN A 52 -7.48 -6.44 -31.89
CA ASN A 52 -8.48 -7.50 -31.84
C ASN A 52 -7.89 -8.87 -32.20
N GLY A 53 -7.80 -9.77 -31.20
CA GLY A 53 -7.28 -11.13 -31.36
C GLY A 53 -6.03 -11.43 -30.52
N ALA A 54 -5.29 -10.41 -30.07
CA ALA A 54 -4.25 -10.59 -29.06
C ALA A 54 -4.89 -10.73 -27.67
N THR A 55 -4.43 -11.71 -26.87
CA THR A 55 -4.84 -11.79 -25.46
C THR A 55 -4.45 -10.48 -24.78
N PRO A 56 -5.39 -9.75 -24.14
CA PRO A 56 -5.06 -8.50 -23.46
C PRO A 56 -3.90 -8.71 -22.49
N ILE A 57 -2.91 -7.83 -22.53
CA ILE A 57 -1.81 -7.86 -21.55
C ILE A 57 -2.44 -7.60 -20.18
N LYS A 58 -2.62 -8.68 -19.40
CA LYS A 58 -2.93 -8.60 -17.98
C LYS A 58 -1.62 -8.31 -17.25
N PHE A 59 -1.53 -7.09 -16.74
CA PHE A 59 -0.46 -6.64 -15.87
C PHE A 59 -1.10 -5.84 -14.73
N LYS A 60 -0.51 -5.88 -13.55
CA LYS A 60 -0.96 -5.05 -12.44
C LYS A 60 -0.19 -3.73 -12.46
N PRO A 61 -0.85 -2.56 -12.32
CA PRO A 61 -0.16 -1.26 -12.38
C PRO A 61 1.06 -1.14 -11.45
N TRP A 62 0.96 -1.70 -10.25
CA TRP A 62 2.02 -1.70 -9.25
C TRP A 62 3.25 -2.57 -9.61
N GLU A 63 3.11 -3.58 -10.48
CA GLU A 63 4.25 -4.39 -10.97
C GLU A 63 5.25 -3.56 -11.81
N ALA A 64 4.89 -2.36 -12.25
CA ALA A 64 5.75 -1.50 -13.06
C ALA A 64 7.01 -1.01 -12.32
N GLY A 65 7.01 -1.03 -10.99
CA GLY A 65 8.16 -0.63 -10.17
C GLY A 65 9.11 -1.77 -9.80
N LEU A 66 8.90 -2.98 -10.33
CA LEU A 66 9.80 -4.12 -10.15
C LEU A 66 11.25 -3.76 -10.53
N GLY A 67 12.16 -4.03 -9.59
CA GLY A 67 13.58 -3.67 -9.70
C GLY A 67 13.92 -2.24 -9.29
N VAL A 68 12.94 -1.46 -8.82
CA VAL A 68 13.14 -0.11 -8.26
C VAL A 68 12.60 -0.04 -6.83
N TYR A 69 11.32 -0.33 -6.64
CA TYR A 69 10.70 -0.36 -5.31
C TYR A 69 10.82 -1.76 -4.69
N LYS A 70 10.74 -1.84 -3.35
CA LYS A 70 10.70 -3.14 -2.67
C LYS A 70 9.45 -3.86 -3.13
N GLU A 71 9.57 -5.14 -3.49
CA GLU A 71 8.46 -5.95 -4.01
C GLU A 71 7.79 -5.42 -5.28
N GLY A 72 8.19 -4.25 -5.82
CA GLY A 72 7.62 -3.62 -7.01
C GLY A 72 6.91 -2.30 -6.73
N ASP A 73 6.39 -2.10 -5.52
CA ASP A 73 5.54 -0.95 -5.16
C ASP A 73 5.56 -0.59 -3.66
N ILE A 74 6.43 -1.21 -2.87
CA ILE A 74 6.64 -0.83 -1.47
C ILE A 74 7.78 0.18 -1.37
N MET A 75 7.47 1.34 -0.81
CA MET A 75 8.46 2.37 -0.48
C MET A 75 9.15 2.05 0.86
N GLU A 76 10.48 1.99 0.85
CA GLU A 76 11.27 1.69 2.04
C GLU A 76 11.53 2.94 2.90
N ARG A 77 11.63 2.73 4.22
CA ARG A 77 11.91 3.80 5.19
C ARG A 77 13.42 4.06 5.31
N VAL A 78 13.81 5.32 5.56
CA VAL A 78 15.23 5.75 5.58
C VAL A 78 16.06 5.02 6.64
N VAL A 79 15.48 4.77 7.80
CA VAL A 79 16.04 3.83 8.77
C VAL A 79 15.33 2.51 8.53
N ARG A 80 16.07 1.49 8.09
CA ARG A 80 15.52 0.15 7.84
C ARG A 80 14.73 -0.31 9.06
N GLN A 81 13.41 -0.32 8.93
CA GLN A 81 12.56 -1.14 9.77
C GLN A 81 12.38 -2.44 8.99
N ARG A 82 13.05 -3.50 9.42
CA ARG A 82 12.93 -4.80 8.77
C ARG A 82 11.51 -5.34 8.99
N ASN A 83 10.71 -5.31 7.92
CA ASN A 83 9.52 -6.13 7.59
C ASN A 83 8.32 -6.14 8.54
N GLY A 84 7.10 -6.19 8.00
CA GLY A 84 5.92 -6.82 8.61
C GLY A 84 5.51 -6.34 10.00
N VAL A 85 4.38 -5.63 10.12
CA VAL A 85 3.95 -5.10 11.43
C VAL A 85 3.27 -6.20 12.27
N ALA A 86 4.05 -7.19 12.70
CA ALA A 86 3.76 -7.85 13.96
C ALA A 86 3.87 -6.80 15.07
N LEU A 87 2.86 -6.63 15.92
CA LEU A 87 2.94 -5.66 17.04
C LEU A 87 4.12 -5.97 17.98
N SER A 88 4.54 -7.24 18.03
CA SER A 88 5.76 -7.68 18.74
C SER A 88 7.04 -7.12 18.13
N ALA A 89 7.06 -6.85 16.83
CA ALA A 89 8.21 -6.27 16.12
C ALA A 89 8.09 -4.74 15.95
N PHE A 90 6.88 -4.22 15.72
CA PHE A 90 6.59 -2.81 15.44
C PHE A 90 5.30 -2.33 16.11
N PRO A 91 5.32 -2.03 17.42
CA PRO A 91 4.10 -1.75 18.20
C PRO A 91 3.30 -0.52 17.72
N ASN A 92 3.93 0.38 16.96
CA ASN A 92 3.33 1.64 16.52
C ASN A 92 2.89 1.68 15.05
N ALA A 93 3.09 0.59 14.30
CA ALA A 93 2.90 0.63 12.85
C ALA A 93 1.49 0.20 12.39
N ARG A 94 0.57 -0.05 13.33
CA ARG A 94 -0.88 -0.07 13.08
C ARG A 94 -1.48 1.30 13.31
N TRP A 95 -2.56 1.61 12.60
CA TRP A 95 -3.35 2.82 12.84
C TRP A 95 -4.22 2.67 14.09
N PRO A 96 -4.13 3.60 15.07
CA PRO A 96 -4.95 3.52 16.28
C PRO A 96 -6.44 3.48 15.98
N ASN A 97 -7.18 2.62 16.70
CA ASN A 97 -8.63 2.44 16.57
C ASN A 97 -9.11 2.07 15.16
N ALA A 98 -8.21 1.53 14.31
CA ALA A 98 -8.47 1.28 12.90
C ALA A 98 -8.89 2.54 12.11
N VAL A 99 -8.55 3.74 12.61
CA VAL A 99 -8.84 5.02 11.95
C VAL A 99 -7.60 5.53 11.22
N VAL A 100 -7.73 5.78 9.93
CA VAL A 100 -6.68 6.28 9.05
C VAL A 100 -7.06 7.68 8.58
N PRO A 101 -6.59 8.74 9.25
CA PRO A 101 -6.77 10.10 8.75
C PRO A 101 -6.04 10.24 7.40
N TYR A 102 -6.66 10.87 6.41
CA TYR A 102 -6.03 11.09 5.11
C TYR A 102 -6.24 12.50 4.58
N VAL A 103 -5.29 12.93 3.75
CA VAL A 103 -5.44 14.09 2.87
C VAL A 103 -5.25 13.62 1.43
N VAL A 104 -6.00 14.21 0.51
CA VAL A 104 -5.76 14.04 -0.93
C VAL A 104 -5.01 15.28 -1.41
N THR A 105 -3.84 15.06 -1.99
CA THR A 105 -3.04 16.13 -2.60
C THR A 105 -3.09 16.02 -4.12
N ASN A 106 -2.74 17.12 -4.79
CA ASN A 106 -2.82 17.28 -6.25
C ASN A 106 -4.25 17.12 -6.80
N THR A 107 -4.38 17.16 -8.13
CA THR A 107 -5.67 17.18 -8.81
C THR A 107 -6.02 15.80 -9.35
N PHE A 108 -6.90 15.08 -8.64
CA PHE A 108 -7.68 13.97 -9.20
C PHE A 108 -8.97 14.52 -9.82
N THR A 109 -9.42 13.95 -10.93
CA THR A 109 -10.73 14.29 -11.51
C THR A 109 -11.87 13.84 -10.58
N THR A 110 -13.07 14.38 -10.72
CA THR A 110 -14.25 13.97 -9.92
C THR A 110 -14.49 12.46 -10.01
N THR A 111 -14.35 11.88 -11.19
CA THR A 111 -14.47 10.42 -11.39
C THR A 111 -13.42 9.65 -10.59
N GLN A 112 -12.17 10.11 -10.61
CA GLN A 112 -11.06 9.49 -9.88
C GLN A 112 -11.24 9.61 -8.36
N GLN A 113 -11.70 10.76 -7.88
CA GLN A 113 -12.07 10.93 -6.47
C GLN A 113 -13.17 9.95 -6.07
N GLY A 114 -14.17 9.75 -6.93
CA GLY A 114 -15.23 8.75 -6.72
C GLY A 114 -14.71 7.32 -6.63
N VAL A 115 -13.71 6.95 -7.43
CA VAL A 115 -13.04 5.63 -7.35
C VAL A 115 -12.31 5.48 -6.00
N ILE A 116 -11.54 6.50 -5.59
CA ILE A 116 -10.81 6.47 -4.31
C ILE A 116 -11.78 6.34 -3.13
N GLN A 117 -12.85 7.12 -3.13
CA GLN A 117 -13.91 7.03 -2.11
C GLN A 117 -14.60 5.67 -2.11
N SER A 118 -14.85 5.09 -3.29
CA SER A 118 -15.47 3.76 -3.42
C SER A 118 -14.56 2.65 -2.88
N ALA A 119 -13.25 2.73 -3.11
CA ALA A 119 -12.28 1.80 -2.54
C ALA A 119 -12.25 1.88 -1.00
N MET A 120 -12.21 3.09 -0.44
CA MET A 120 -12.32 3.30 1.02
C MET A 120 -13.63 2.76 1.58
N ALA A 121 -14.75 2.98 0.88
CA ALA A 121 -16.07 2.48 1.28
C ALA A 121 -16.14 0.94 1.23
N GLN A 122 -15.52 0.30 0.24
CA GLN A 122 -15.45 -1.16 0.15
C GLN A 122 -14.71 -1.77 1.35
N ILE A 123 -13.56 -1.20 1.73
CA ILE A 123 -12.82 -1.62 2.94
C ILE A 123 -13.69 -1.43 4.19
N ALA A 124 -14.35 -0.28 4.32
CA ALA A 124 -15.19 0.03 5.48
C ALA A 124 -16.45 -0.84 5.60
N ALA A 125 -16.97 -1.35 4.47
CA ALA A 125 -18.16 -2.20 4.43
C ALA A 125 -17.89 -3.62 4.97
N ALA A 126 -16.66 -4.12 4.83
CA ALA A 126 -16.28 -5.48 5.23
C ALA A 126 -15.43 -5.55 6.50
N THR A 127 -14.94 -4.40 7.00
CA THR A 127 -14.00 -4.32 8.12
C THR A 127 -14.33 -3.17 9.08
N CYS A 128 -13.62 -3.09 10.21
CA CYS A 128 -13.70 -1.93 11.11
C CYS A 128 -12.78 -0.76 10.72
N VAL A 129 -11.95 -0.90 9.68
CA VAL A 129 -11.03 0.16 9.24
C VAL A 129 -11.82 1.34 8.65
N ARG A 130 -11.45 2.56 9.03
CA ARG A 130 -12.10 3.80 8.58
C ARG A 130 -11.06 4.79 8.08
N PHE A 131 -11.07 5.05 6.77
CA PHE A 131 -10.37 6.21 6.20
C PHE A 131 -11.23 7.45 6.43
N VAL A 132 -10.68 8.46 7.11
CA VAL A 132 -11.40 9.68 7.47
C VAL A 132 -10.66 10.91 6.94
N PRO A 133 -11.36 11.92 6.37
CA PRO A 133 -10.71 13.18 6.02
C PRO A 133 -10.03 13.77 7.26
N ARG A 134 -8.75 14.07 7.14
CA ARG A 134 -7.96 14.64 8.22
C ARG A 134 -8.51 16.00 8.63
N THR A 135 -8.57 16.25 9.93
CA THR A 135 -8.82 17.54 10.55
C THR A 135 -7.58 18.03 11.29
N THR A 136 -7.39 17.59 12.54
CA THR A 136 -6.30 18.02 13.43
C THR A 136 -5.28 16.92 13.72
N GLU A 137 -5.48 15.71 13.21
CA GLU A 137 -4.63 14.56 13.50
C GLU A 137 -3.19 14.83 13.06
N THR A 138 -2.22 14.53 13.94
CA THR A 138 -0.79 14.76 13.65
C THR A 138 -0.27 13.81 12.58
N LEU A 139 -0.70 12.55 12.63
CA LEU A 139 -0.28 11.50 11.70
C LEU A 139 -1.43 11.14 10.78
N TYR A 140 -1.15 11.06 9.48
CA TYR A 140 -2.15 10.84 8.44
C TYR A 140 -1.48 10.29 7.18
N VAL A 141 -2.27 9.70 6.29
CA VAL A 141 -1.83 9.28 4.96
C VAL A 141 -2.01 10.43 3.97
N THR A 142 -0.98 10.72 3.20
CA THR A 142 -1.09 11.59 2.01
C THR A 142 -1.36 10.73 0.78
N ILE A 143 -2.49 10.94 0.11
CA ILE A 143 -2.85 10.29 -1.14
C ILE A 143 -2.60 11.28 -2.27
N GLY A 144 -1.58 11.01 -3.09
CA GLY A 144 -1.18 11.86 -4.22
C GLY A 144 -1.18 11.10 -5.54
N ASN A 145 -0.89 11.80 -6.63
CA ASN A 145 -0.85 11.26 -8.00
C ASN A 145 0.42 11.63 -8.78
N GLY A 146 1.56 11.71 -8.10
CA GLY A 146 2.85 11.97 -8.76
C GLY A 146 3.17 10.94 -9.84
N GLU A 147 4.01 11.33 -10.80
CA GLU A 147 4.40 10.51 -11.96
C GLU A 147 5.44 9.42 -11.61
N SER A 148 5.20 8.67 -10.55
CA SER A 148 6.15 7.69 -10.00
C SER A 148 5.57 6.30 -9.83
N GLY A 149 4.50 5.97 -10.55
CA GLY A 149 3.82 4.68 -10.49
C GLY A 149 2.76 4.57 -9.40
N CYS A 150 2.43 3.34 -9.04
CA CYS A 150 1.56 3.02 -7.91
C CYS A 150 2.46 2.50 -6.79
N TRP A 151 2.37 3.08 -5.60
CA TRP A 151 3.15 2.63 -4.45
C TRP A 151 2.62 3.16 -3.13
N SER A 152 2.96 2.48 -2.05
CA SER A 152 2.72 2.93 -0.68
C SER A 152 3.83 2.51 0.28
N TYR A 153 3.85 3.13 1.46
CA TYR A 153 4.56 2.58 2.61
C TYR A 153 3.68 1.55 3.32
N VAL A 154 4.31 0.55 3.94
CA VAL A 154 3.54 -0.43 4.72
C VAL A 154 3.29 0.06 6.15
N GLY A 155 2.01 0.19 6.49
CA GLY A 155 1.54 0.58 7.82
C GLY A 155 1.88 2.02 8.22
N ARG A 156 1.60 2.35 9.49
CA ARG A 156 1.80 3.70 10.05
C ARG A 156 3.27 3.96 10.39
N SER A 157 3.73 5.16 10.07
CA SER A 157 4.99 5.76 10.52
C SER A 157 4.71 6.95 11.44
N THR A 158 5.66 7.26 12.31
CA THR A 158 5.67 8.50 13.10
C THR A 158 6.12 9.72 12.28
N ARG A 159 6.48 9.52 10.99
CA ARG A 159 6.82 10.57 10.04
C ARG A 159 5.85 10.57 8.87
N ASN A 160 5.14 11.68 8.65
CA ASN A 160 4.18 11.77 7.53
C ASN A 160 4.82 11.66 6.15
N SER A 161 6.11 11.98 6.01
CA SER A 161 6.87 11.72 4.78
C SER A 161 6.96 10.22 4.44
N GLU A 162 6.65 9.34 5.40
CA GLU A 162 6.62 7.88 5.26
C GLU A 162 5.20 7.32 5.42
N ASN A 163 4.17 8.17 5.33
CA ASN A 163 2.75 7.80 5.30
C ASN A 163 2.15 8.31 3.99
N GLN A 164 2.60 7.75 2.87
CA GLN A 164 2.20 8.19 1.53
C GLN A 164 1.64 7.03 0.72
N VAL A 165 0.67 7.36 -0.13
CA VAL A 165 0.10 6.52 -1.17
C VAL A 165 0.18 7.33 -2.46
N ASN A 166 0.84 6.79 -3.48
CA ASN A 166 0.88 7.40 -4.80
C ASN A 166 0.02 6.60 -5.78
N LEU A 167 -0.94 7.28 -6.40
CA LEU A 167 -1.83 6.73 -7.41
C LEU A 167 -1.64 7.54 -8.69
N GLN A 168 -0.57 7.24 -9.45
CA GLN A 168 -0.32 7.93 -10.71
C GLN A 168 -1.57 7.89 -11.61
N SER A 169 -2.03 9.08 -11.99
CA SER A 169 -3.26 9.24 -12.74
C SER A 169 -2.98 9.25 -14.25
N PRO A 170 -3.78 8.56 -15.09
CA PRO A 170 -4.93 7.70 -14.75
C PRO A 170 -4.57 6.23 -14.56
N GLU A 171 -3.29 5.85 -14.56
CA GLU A 171 -2.83 4.44 -14.59
C GLU A 171 -3.20 3.64 -13.33
N CYS A 172 -3.17 4.25 -12.15
CA CYS A 172 -3.36 3.59 -10.85
C CYS A 172 -4.76 3.81 -10.24
N VAL A 173 -5.68 4.48 -10.94
CA VAL A 173 -6.97 4.89 -10.37
C VAL A 173 -8.10 3.97 -10.84
N ASP A 174 -8.03 2.71 -10.40
CA ASP A 174 -9.08 1.70 -10.49
C ASP A 174 -9.28 1.06 -9.11
N ILE A 175 -10.40 0.35 -8.90
CA ILE A 175 -10.75 -0.18 -7.57
C ILE A 175 -9.68 -1.14 -7.04
N GLY A 176 -9.21 -2.09 -7.84
CA GLY A 176 -8.21 -3.07 -7.41
C GLY A 176 -6.92 -2.39 -6.96
N THR A 177 -6.39 -1.47 -7.79
CA THR A 177 -5.16 -0.74 -7.48
C THR A 177 -5.31 0.15 -6.26
N VAL A 178 -6.40 0.92 -6.14
CA VAL A 178 -6.55 1.79 -4.97
C VAL A 178 -6.70 0.95 -3.69
N VAL A 179 -7.45 -0.14 -3.72
CA VAL A 179 -7.58 -1.03 -2.55
C VAL A 179 -6.24 -1.66 -2.18
N HIS A 180 -5.43 -2.07 -3.16
CA HIS A 180 -4.09 -2.61 -2.97
C HIS A 180 -3.19 -1.63 -2.18
N GLU A 181 -3.07 -0.40 -2.68
CA GLU A 181 -2.21 0.62 -2.05
C GLU A 181 -2.72 1.06 -0.67
N LEU A 182 -4.05 1.12 -0.50
CA LEU A 182 -4.64 1.38 0.82
C LEU A 182 -4.43 0.20 1.78
N MET A 183 -4.38 -1.03 1.29
CA MET A 183 -4.09 -2.23 2.07
C MET A 183 -2.62 -2.27 2.52
N HIS A 184 -1.68 -1.80 1.69
CA HIS A 184 -0.31 -1.49 2.13
C HIS A 184 -0.29 -0.44 3.25
N ALA A 185 -0.97 0.70 3.06
CA ALA A 185 -1.00 1.79 4.03
C ALA A 185 -1.53 1.37 5.42
N ILE A 186 -2.36 0.31 5.50
CA ILE A 186 -2.86 -0.25 6.76
C ILE A 186 -2.03 -1.42 7.30
N GLY A 187 -0.96 -1.84 6.62
CA GLY A 187 0.07 -2.71 7.20
C GLY A 187 0.24 -4.08 6.58
N PHE A 188 -0.28 -4.32 5.37
CA PHE A 188 -0.13 -5.61 4.69
C PHE A 188 0.98 -5.57 3.64
N TYR A 189 1.72 -6.66 3.55
CA TYR A 189 2.68 -6.94 2.47
C TYR A 189 2.03 -7.86 1.43
N HIS A 190 2.77 -8.23 0.41
CA HIS A 190 2.27 -9.14 -0.61
C HIS A 190 2.05 -10.56 -0.11
N GLU A 191 1.00 -11.22 -0.61
CA GLU A 191 0.66 -12.61 -0.26
C GLU A 191 1.80 -13.58 -0.67
N PHE A 192 2.47 -13.31 -1.80
CA PHE A 192 3.53 -14.18 -2.33
C PHE A 192 4.87 -14.09 -1.59
N THR A 193 5.00 -13.19 -0.61
CA THR A 193 6.17 -13.08 0.27
C THR A 193 5.94 -13.75 1.62
N ARG A 194 4.80 -14.42 1.84
CA ARG A 194 4.57 -15.19 3.07
C ARG A 194 5.68 -16.24 3.35
N PRO A 195 5.99 -16.52 4.62
CA PRO A 195 6.97 -17.53 5.01
C PRO A 195 6.68 -18.93 4.46
N ASP A 196 5.38 -19.29 4.39
CA ASP A 196 4.85 -20.57 3.91
C ASP A 196 4.62 -20.61 2.39
N ARG A 197 4.93 -19.53 1.64
CA ARG A 197 4.58 -19.41 0.21
C ARG A 197 5.13 -20.54 -0.66
N ASP A 198 6.25 -21.17 -0.28
CA ASP A 198 6.86 -22.25 -1.08
C ASP A 198 6.04 -23.58 -1.04
N GLU A 199 5.00 -23.67 -0.20
CA GLU A 199 4.00 -24.76 -0.25
C GLU A 199 2.91 -24.52 -1.33
N TRP A 200 2.84 -23.29 -1.83
CA TRP A 200 1.77 -22.79 -2.69
C TRP A 200 2.27 -22.32 -4.04
N VAL A 201 3.43 -21.68 -4.11
CA VAL A 201 4.03 -21.19 -5.35
C VAL A 201 5.51 -21.56 -5.44
N LYS A 202 5.96 -21.86 -6.66
CA LYS A 202 7.37 -21.98 -7.00
C LYS A 202 7.79 -20.78 -7.87
N ILE A 203 8.87 -20.11 -7.47
CA ILE A 203 9.47 -19.02 -8.24
C ILE A 203 10.50 -19.59 -9.22
N ASP A 204 10.25 -19.48 -10.53
CA ASP A 204 11.19 -19.81 -11.60
C ASP A 204 12.01 -18.56 -11.95
N GLN A 205 13.18 -18.41 -11.32
CA GLN A 205 14.07 -17.27 -11.58
C GLN A 205 14.56 -17.22 -13.03
N GLY A 206 14.65 -18.36 -13.73
CA GLY A 206 15.06 -18.36 -15.13
C GLY A 206 13.98 -17.83 -16.09
N ALA A 207 12.74 -17.65 -15.61
CA ALA A 207 11.64 -17.08 -16.37
C ALA A 207 11.63 -15.55 -16.32
N LEU A 208 12.37 -14.95 -15.38
CA LEU A 208 12.54 -13.52 -15.27
C LEU A 208 13.17 -12.95 -16.55
N ALA A 209 12.83 -11.71 -16.88
CA ALA A 209 13.54 -10.95 -17.91
C ALA A 209 15.05 -10.93 -17.57
N PRO A 210 15.96 -11.01 -18.57
CA PRO A 210 17.39 -11.15 -18.32
C PRO A 210 17.97 -10.12 -17.33
N GLU A 211 17.51 -8.87 -17.39
CA GLU A 211 17.90 -7.78 -16.49
C GLU A 211 17.54 -8.03 -15.01
N TYR A 212 16.56 -8.89 -14.75
CA TYR A 212 16.05 -9.23 -13.42
C TYR A 212 16.60 -10.56 -12.87
N GLN A 213 17.40 -11.30 -13.63
CA GLN A 213 18.02 -12.56 -13.20
C GLN A 213 19.23 -12.33 -12.28
N THR A 214 19.03 -11.60 -11.19
CA THR A 214 20.06 -11.31 -10.19
C THR A 214 19.59 -11.70 -8.79
N ALA A 215 20.53 -12.07 -7.92
CA ALA A 215 20.24 -12.40 -6.53
C ALA A 215 19.63 -11.20 -5.79
N THR A 216 20.11 -9.99 -6.08
CA THR A 216 19.61 -8.73 -5.52
C THR A 216 18.16 -8.48 -5.89
N PHE A 217 17.82 -8.57 -7.18
CA PHE A 217 16.44 -8.42 -7.64
C PHE A 217 15.52 -9.46 -6.97
N TYR A 218 15.95 -10.72 -6.91
CA TYR A 218 15.18 -11.78 -6.27
C TYR A 218 14.96 -11.50 -4.78
N ALA A 219 15.98 -11.10 -4.03
CA ALA A 219 15.86 -10.76 -2.61
C ALA A 219 14.90 -9.59 -2.36
N ASP A 220 14.95 -8.58 -3.23
CA ASP A 220 14.10 -7.40 -3.10
C ASP A 220 12.66 -7.66 -3.53
N ASN A 221 12.43 -8.45 -4.57
CA ASN A 221 11.12 -8.55 -5.20
C ASN A 221 10.39 -9.88 -4.95
N TYR A 222 11.12 -10.93 -4.55
CA TYR A 222 10.58 -12.28 -4.35
C TYR A 222 11.05 -12.94 -3.05
N GLY A 223 11.82 -12.24 -2.21
CA GLY A 223 12.24 -12.71 -0.90
C GLY A 223 11.03 -12.98 0.01
N LYS A 224 11.12 -14.04 0.82
CA LYS A 224 10.09 -14.32 1.83
C LYS A 224 10.31 -13.43 3.05
N MET A 225 9.22 -13.00 3.67
CA MET A 225 9.21 -12.44 5.01
C MET A 225 9.67 -13.50 6.02
N ALA A 226 10.31 -13.06 7.11
CA ALA A 226 10.60 -13.94 8.22
C ALA A 226 9.30 -14.28 8.97
N ALA A 227 9.21 -15.49 9.52
CA ALA A 227 8.03 -15.91 10.27
C ALA A 227 7.77 -15.06 11.55
N SER A 228 8.78 -14.37 12.06
CA SER A 228 8.65 -13.42 13.18
C SER A 228 7.94 -12.12 12.82
N ASP A 229 7.89 -11.79 11.53
CA ASP A 229 7.52 -10.45 11.05
C ASP A 229 6.06 -10.43 10.55
N VAL A 230 5.46 -11.59 10.31
CA VAL A 230 4.09 -11.71 9.81
C VAL A 230 3.28 -12.71 10.63
N VAL A 231 2.01 -12.39 10.83
CA VAL A 231 1.05 -13.29 11.44
C VAL A 231 0.09 -13.76 10.37
N LEU A 232 0.04 -15.07 10.14
CA LEU A 232 -0.80 -15.68 9.09
C LEU A 232 -2.24 -15.95 9.55
N TYR A 233 -2.61 -15.58 10.78
CA TYR A 233 -3.96 -15.67 11.33
C TYR A 233 -4.71 -17.00 11.10
N GLY A 234 -3.97 -18.10 10.94
CA GLY A 234 -4.52 -19.44 10.66
C GLY A 234 -5.16 -19.61 9.27
N ARG A 235 -5.01 -18.65 8.36
CA ARG A 235 -5.61 -18.73 7.01
C ARG A 235 -4.72 -19.45 6.01
N LYS A 236 -5.37 -20.11 5.04
CA LYS A 236 -4.72 -20.65 3.84
C LYS A 236 -4.20 -19.52 2.95
N TYR A 237 -3.23 -19.83 2.12
CA TYR A 237 -2.75 -18.91 1.08
C TYR A 237 -3.87 -18.57 0.10
N ASP A 238 -3.95 -17.31 -0.35
CA ASP A 238 -4.93 -16.87 -1.34
C ASP A 238 -4.29 -16.37 -2.65
N TYR A 239 -4.30 -17.23 -3.67
CA TYR A 239 -3.91 -16.86 -5.03
C TYR A 239 -4.73 -15.70 -5.61
N GLY A 240 -5.94 -15.47 -5.11
CA GLY A 240 -6.85 -14.41 -5.54
C GLY A 240 -6.78 -13.14 -4.71
N SER A 241 -5.88 -13.04 -3.72
CA SER A 241 -5.75 -11.84 -2.86
C SER A 241 -5.45 -10.60 -3.71
N VAL A 242 -5.96 -9.43 -3.31
CA VAL A 242 -5.58 -8.17 -3.95
C VAL A 242 -4.08 -7.89 -3.79
N MET A 243 -3.46 -8.46 -2.75
CA MET A 243 -2.04 -8.36 -2.44
C MET A 243 -1.19 -9.44 -3.14
N HIS A 244 -1.75 -10.19 -4.10
CA HIS A 244 -0.99 -11.16 -4.88
C HIS A 244 -0.62 -10.59 -6.26
N TYR A 245 0.65 -10.69 -6.62
CA TYR A 245 1.14 -10.36 -7.96
C TYR A 245 0.63 -11.34 -9.02
N SER A 246 0.63 -10.96 -10.29
CA SER A 246 0.34 -11.89 -11.38
C SER A 246 1.41 -12.98 -11.48
N LYS A 247 1.09 -14.09 -12.15
CA LYS A 247 2.04 -15.19 -12.44
C LYS A 247 3.28 -14.74 -13.21
N TYR A 248 3.24 -13.57 -13.84
CA TYR A 248 4.20 -13.13 -14.84
C TYR A 248 4.86 -11.80 -14.49
N ALA A 249 4.73 -11.34 -13.24
CA ALA A 249 5.49 -10.23 -12.73
C ALA A 249 6.98 -10.39 -13.09
N ALA A 250 7.55 -9.41 -13.80
CA ALA A 250 8.93 -9.43 -14.31
C ALA A 250 9.31 -10.60 -15.26
N ALA A 251 8.35 -11.31 -15.86
CA ALA A 251 8.64 -12.40 -16.79
C ALA A 251 9.22 -11.90 -18.13
N ALA A 252 10.18 -12.63 -18.68
CA ALA A 252 10.72 -12.39 -20.03
C ALA A 252 9.68 -12.59 -21.13
N SER A 253 8.70 -13.47 -20.88
CA SER A 253 7.66 -13.85 -21.84
C SER A 253 6.36 -14.26 -21.13
N ARG A 254 5.25 -14.05 -21.81
CA ARG A 254 3.91 -14.49 -21.41
C ARG A 254 3.65 -15.99 -21.54
N THR A 255 4.57 -16.74 -22.13
CA THR A 255 4.46 -18.19 -22.30
C THR A 255 5.05 -18.98 -21.13
N ARG A 256 5.82 -18.32 -20.26
CA ARG A 256 6.51 -18.96 -19.13
C ARG A 256 6.36 -18.10 -17.88
N PRO A 257 5.48 -18.48 -16.94
CA PRO A 257 5.27 -17.72 -15.71
C PRO A 257 6.47 -17.82 -14.77
N VAL A 258 6.72 -16.71 -14.04
CA VAL A 258 7.71 -16.65 -12.96
C VAL A 258 7.16 -17.33 -11.71
N MET A 259 5.89 -17.14 -11.39
CA MET A 259 5.24 -17.79 -10.25
C MET A 259 4.31 -18.92 -10.71
N ASN A 260 4.62 -20.15 -10.29
CA ASN A 260 3.89 -21.35 -10.66
C ASN A 260 3.13 -21.90 -9.44
N ASN A 261 1.81 -22.10 -9.52
CA ASN A 261 1.04 -22.69 -8.42
C ASN A 261 1.39 -24.17 -8.25
N LEU A 262 1.59 -24.58 -7.01
CA LEU A 262 1.81 -25.97 -6.59
C LEU A 262 0.50 -26.66 -6.17
N GLN A 263 -0.49 -25.88 -5.75
CA GLN A 263 -1.86 -26.36 -5.48
C GLN A 263 -2.79 -26.05 -6.67
N PRO A 264 -3.94 -26.73 -6.80
CA PRO A 264 -4.88 -26.47 -7.88
C PRO A 264 -5.36 -25.01 -7.91
N TRP A 265 -5.05 -24.32 -9.00
CA TRP A 265 -5.53 -22.97 -9.31
C TRP A 265 -5.64 -22.79 -10.81
N THR A 266 -6.69 -22.12 -11.26
CA THR A 266 -6.92 -21.83 -12.68
C THR A 266 -6.92 -20.33 -12.91
N GLY A 267 -6.27 -19.91 -13.98
CA GLY A 267 -6.13 -18.50 -14.32
C GLY A 267 -4.85 -17.87 -13.76
N ASP A 268 -4.83 -16.53 -13.80
CA ASP A 268 -3.76 -15.71 -13.25
C ASP A 268 -3.95 -15.55 -11.73
N PHE A 269 -2.93 -15.01 -11.07
CA PHE A 269 -2.98 -14.64 -9.65
C PHE A 269 -3.36 -13.18 -9.47
N GLY A 270 -3.84 -12.85 -8.28
CA GLY A 270 -4.34 -11.54 -7.92
C GLY A 270 -5.68 -11.21 -8.58
N ASN A 271 -6.48 -10.38 -7.91
CA ASN A 271 -7.76 -9.90 -8.46
C ASN A 271 -7.72 -8.40 -8.79
N ASP A 272 -8.72 -7.89 -9.51
CA ASP A 272 -8.86 -6.47 -9.89
C ASP A 272 -10.08 -5.81 -9.22
N ASN A 273 -10.75 -6.52 -8.31
CA ASN A 273 -12.04 -6.16 -7.74
C ASN A 273 -11.95 -5.59 -6.31
N GLY A 274 -10.76 -5.62 -5.70
CA GLY A 274 -10.51 -5.19 -4.32
C GLY A 274 -10.38 -6.37 -3.37
N LEU A 275 -10.81 -6.20 -2.12
CA LEU A 275 -10.58 -7.20 -1.06
C LEU A 275 -11.21 -8.56 -1.41
N SER A 276 -10.40 -9.61 -1.35
CA SER A 276 -10.90 -10.99 -1.29
C SER A 276 -11.51 -11.29 0.08
N ALA A 277 -12.26 -12.40 0.19
CA ALA A 277 -12.74 -12.89 1.48
C ALA A 277 -11.59 -13.11 2.48
N ALA A 278 -10.43 -13.43 1.93
CA ALA A 278 -9.21 -13.66 2.65
C ALA A 278 -8.59 -12.40 3.24
N ASP A 279 -8.46 -11.36 2.42
CA ASP A 279 -7.96 -10.04 2.82
C ASP A 279 -8.86 -9.45 3.94
N ILE A 280 -10.18 -9.66 3.85
CA ILE A 280 -11.14 -9.23 4.87
C ILE A 280 -10.88 -9.91 6.22
N ILE A 281 -10.62 -11.22 6.24
CA ILE A 281 -10.31 -11.96 7.47
C ILE A 281 -9.05 -11.40 8.11
N ASP A 282 -8.02 -11.13 7.31
CA ASP A 282 -6.73 -10.63 7.79
C ASP A 282 -6.85 -9.24 8.41
N ILE A 283 -7.54 -8.33 7.73
CA ILE A 283 -7.79 -6.98 8.25
C ILE A 283 -8.60 -7.07 9.56
N ASN A 284 -9.64 -7.90 9.60
CA ASN A 284 -10.48 -8.03 10.79
C ASN A 284 -9.74 -8.65 11.98
N TYR A 285 -8.87 -9.63 11.75
CA TYR A 285 -8.04 -10.16 12.82
C TYR A 285 -7.03 -9.09 13.30
N MET A 286 -6.42 -8.36 12.37
CA MET A 286 -5.42 -7.34 12.69
C MET A 286 -6.00 -6.15 13.46
N TYR A 287 -7.21 -5.68 13.11
CA TYR A 287 -7.77 -4.42 13.60
C TYR A 287 -9.03 -4.57 14.45
N CYS A 288 -9.83 -5.61 14.28
CA CYS A 288 -11.22 -5.63 14.73
C CYS A 288 -11.51 -6.63 15.86
N ASN A 289 -10.67 -7.66 16.03
CA ASN A 289 -10.86 -8.69 17.08
C ASN A 289 -10.34 -8.27 18.48
N GLY A 290 -10.04 -6.98 18.69
CA GLY A 290 -9.62 -6.44 19.99
C GLY A 290 -10.75 -5.72 20.72
N THR A 291 -11.36 -6.38 21.70
CA THR A 291 -12.08 -5.74 22.81
C THR A 291 -11.19 -4.71 23.54
N THR A 292 -11.75 -3.52 23.83
CA THR A 292 -11.26 -2.36 24.63
C THR A 292 -10.13 -1.50 24.01
N THR A 293 -10.27 -0.18 23.79
CA THR A 293 -10.59 0.82 24.83
C THR A 293 -11.14 2.14 24.24
N THR A 294 -12.30 2.52 24.78
CA THR A 294 -12.99 3.84 24.79
C THR A 294 -13.74 4.32 23.55
N ALA A 295 -15.07 4.28 23.71
CA ALA A 295 -16.01 5.16 23.05
C ALA A 295 -15.54 6.63 23.12
N ALA A 296 -15.01 7.14 22.01
CA ALA A 296 -15.20 8.54 21.70
C ALA A 296 -16.67 8.65 21.28
N GLN A 297 -17.52 9.04 22.23
CA GLN A 297 -18.83 9.59 21.94
C GLN A 297 -18.65 10.59 20.79
N ALA A 298 -19.20 10.28 19.63
CA ALA A 298 -19.56 11.32 18.68
C ALA A 298 -20.49 12.25 19.45
N ALA A 299 -19.96 13.39 19.89
CA ALA A 299 -20.74 14.48 20.43
C ALA A 299 -21.73 14.89 19.34
N THR A 300 -22.90 14.27 19.38
CA THR A 300 -24.05 14.72 18.62
C THR A 300 -24.54 15.93 19.37
N THR A 301 -24.03 17.11 19.00
CA THR A 301 -24.60 18.37 19.41
C THR A 301 -25.96 18.48 18.72
N THR A 302 -26.99 17.88 19.32
CA THR A 302 -28.37 18.14 18.95
C THR A 302 -28.68 19.56 19.39
N THR A 303 -28.52 20.52 18.47
CA THR A 303 -29.06 21.86 18.61
C THR A 303 -30.58 21.73 18.66
N THR A 304 -31.14 21.68 19.87
CA THR A 304 -32.59 21.75 20.06
C THR A 304 -33.00 23.19 19.82
N ALA A 305 -33.46 23.50 18.61
CA ALA A 305 -34.10 24.76 18.32
C ALA A 305 -35.38 24.86 19.17
N ARG A 306 -35.36 25.80 20.13
CA ARG A 306 -36.53 26.20 20.91
C ARG A 306 -37.56 26.82 19.96
N PRO A 307 -38.83 26.35 19.92
CA PRO A 307 -39.87 27.00 19.14
C PRO A 307 -40.14 28.41 19.67
N ALA A 308 -40.17 29.39 18.78
CA ALA A 308 -40.58 30.75 19.09
C ALA A 308 -42.08 30.75 19.45
N THR A 309 -42.40 31.10 20.69
CA THR A 309 -43.77 31.38 21.12
C THR A 309 -44.18 32.74 20.57
N THR A 310 -45.03 32.75 19.54
CA THR A 310 -45.73 33.94 19.07
C THR A 310 -46.86 34.25 20.04
N THR A 311 -46.67 35.24 20.92
CA THR A 311 -47.74 35.76 21.76
C THR A 311 -48.54 36.79 20.95
N THR A 312 -49.74 36.39 20.51
CA THR A 312 -50.73 37.30 19.91
C THR A 312 -51.35 38.16 21.01
N THR A 313 -51.07 39.45 21.01
CA THR A 313 -51.68 40.43 21.92
C THR A 313 -53.09 40.76 21.44
N THR A 314 -54.12 40.22 22.10
CA THR A 314 -55.51 40.63 21.89
C THR A 314 -55.81 41.84 22.78
N ALA A 315 -56.05 43.00 22.17
CA ALA A 315 -56.45 44.21 22.87
C ALA A 315 -57.88 44.07 23.42
N ARG A 316 -58.05 44.41 24.70
CA ARG A 316 -59.35 44.46 25.39
C ARG A 316 -59.95 45.88 25.24
N PRO A 317 -61.25 46.04 24.94
CA PRO A 317 -61.86 47.37 24.86
C PRO A 317 -62.01 47.99 26.25
N VAL A 318 -61.63 49.26 26.35
CA VAL A 318 -61.87 50.13 27.50
C VAL A 318 -63.32 50.62 27.44
N THR A 319 -64.11 50.34 28.47
CA THR A 319 -65.43 50.95 28.67
C THR A 319 -65.30 52.05 29.71
N THR A 320 -65.49 53.28 29.28
CA THR A 320 -65.56 54.48 30.12
C THR A 320 -66.98 54.59 30.68
N THR A 321 -67.13 54.76 31.99
CA THR A 321 -68.37 55.29 32.57
C THR A 321 -68.00 56.18 33.75
N THR A 322 -68.34 57.46 33.59
CA THR A 322 -68.19 58.52 34.57
C THR A 322 -69.60 58.97 34.96
N THR A 323 -69.94 58.83 36.23
CA THR A 323 -70.86 59.68 37.00
C THR A 323 -70.37 59.68 38.43
#